data_AF-A0A815YGS0-F1
#
_entry.id   AF-A0A815YGS0-F1
#
_cell.length_a   1.000
_cell.length_b   1.000
_cell.length_c   1.000
_cell.angle_alpha   90.00
_cell.angle_beta   90.00
_cell.angle_gamma   90.00
#
_symmetry.space_group_name_H-M   'P 1'
#
loop_
_entity.id
_entity.type
_entity.pdbx_description
1 polymer ?
#
loop_
_entity_poly.entity_id
_entity_poly.type
_entity_poly.pdbx_seq_one_letter_code
_entity_poly.pdbx_strand_id
1 'polypeptide(L)'
;KCLFPFPSLTDSEYLISPVIMTFSSPFTTTMTALIYQRIEAFFKQDTVSRISPDKSNHKHGHQIRLRLNNLSNLHVATIRAETGINIDYTRFTRHVPDYIMKPNHDSWGTCLCMTCLNPELKTDNLLGMKHK
;
A
#
# COMPACT_ATOMS: atom_id res chain seq x y z
N LYS A 1 67.93 -18.03 -38.70
CA LYS A 1 68.18 -18.77 -37.45
C LYS A 1 67.52 -18.00 -36.32
N CYS A 2 66.40 -18.54 -35.83
CA CYS A 2 65.74 -18.39 -34.52
C CYS A 2 64.29 -18.86 -34.75
N LEU A 3 64.08 -20.17 -34.59
CA LEU A 3 62.77 -20.82 -34.60
C LEU A 3 62.25 -20.80 -33.16
N PHE A 4 61.14 -20.11 -32.91
CA PHE A 4 60.37 -20.23 -31.67
C PHE A 4 59.21 -21.19 -31.91
N PRO A 5 58.97 -22.18 -31.04
CA PRO A 5 57.79 -23.01 -31.14
C PRO A 5 56.56 -22.27 -30.59
N PHE A 6 55.47 -22.30 -31.36
CA PHE A 6 54.13 -21.96 -30.90
C PHE A 6 53.65 -23.00 -29.88
N PRO A 7 53.05 -22.60 -28.75
CA PRO A 7 52.22 -23.51 -27.98
C PRO A 7 50.84 -23.61 -28.65
N SER A 8 50.44 -24.85 -28.99
CA SER A 8 49.09 -25.18 -29.42
C SER A 8 48.11 -25.05 -28.25
N LEU A 9 47.24 -24.05 -28.30
CA LEU A 9 46.07 -23.94 -27.44
C LEU A 9 44.88 -24.56 -28.15
N THR A 10 44.51 -25.80 -27.81
CA THR A 10 43.12 -26.26 -27.87
C THR A 10 43.01 -27.53 -27.04
N ASP A 11 42.63 -27.39 -25.78
CA ASP A 11 41.58 -28.21 -25.18
C ASP A 11 41.33 -27.75 -23.74
N SER A 12 40.21 -27.08 -23.55
CA SER A 12 39.39 -27.18 -22.34
C SER A 12 38.13 -26.35 -22.55
N GLU A 13 37.07 -27.05 -22.93
CA GLU A 13 35.69 -26.61 -22.82
C GLU A 13 35.42 -26.18 -21.38
N TYR A 14 35.56 -24.89 -21.09
CA TYR A 14 35.01 -24.29 -19.88
C TYR A 14 33.54 -23.92 -20.15
N LEU A 15 32.66 -24.93 -20.08
CA LEU A 15 31.24 -24.72 -19.83
C LEU A 15 31.06 -24.24 -18.39
N ILE A 16 31.35 -22.96 -18.15
CA ILE A 16 30.94 -22.28 -16.93
C ILE A 16 29.51 -21.82 -17.17
N SER A 17 28.55 -22.67 -16.80
CA SER A 17 27.16 -22.26 -16.60
C SER A 17 27.15 -20.98 -15.77
N PRO A 18 26.53 -19.87 -16.24
CA PRO A 18 26.40 -18.68 -15.43
C PRO A 18 25.43 -19.00 -14.29
N VAL A 19 25.97 -19.33 -13.12
CA VAL A 19 25.23 -19.26 -11.86
C VAL A 19 24.94 -17.79 -11.66
N ILE A 20 23.73 -17.35 -12.06
CA ILE A 20 23.23 -16.02 -11.73
C ILE A 20 23.04 -15.99 -10.22
N MET A 21 24.10 -15.61 -9.50
CA MET A 21 24.01 -15.27 -8.09
C MET A 21 23.28 -13.94 -7.99
N THR A 22 21.96 -13.99 -7.88
CA THR A 22 21.16 -12.83 -7.48
C THR A 22 21.48 -12.52 -6.03
N PHE A 23 22.47 -11.67 -5.78
CA PHE A 23 22.70 -11.07 -4.48
C PHE A 23 21.55 -10.11 -4.18
N SER A 24 20.56 -10.58 -3.43
CA SER A 24 19.58 -9.71 -2.79
C SER A 24 20.29 -8.88 -1.72
N SER A 25 20.68 -7.65 -2.07
CA SER A 25 21.35 -6.71 -1.16
C SER A 25 20.49 -6.43 0.07
N PRO A 26 21.03 -6.48 1.30
CA PRO A 26 20.29 -6.18 2.54
C PRO A 26 19.82 -4.72 2.62
N PHE A 27 20.31 -3.85 1.73
CA PHE A 27 20.00 -2.42 1.72
C PHE A 27 18.57 -2.11 1.23
N THR A 28 17.94 -3.01 0.47
CA THR A 28 16.57 -2.79 0.01
C THR A 28 15.54 -2.98 1.12
N THR A 29 15.81 -3.87 2.08
CA THR A 29 14.84 -4.24 3.13
C THR A 29 14.56 -3.09 4.09
N THR A 30 15.57 -2.29 4.41
CA THR A 30 15.45 -1.15 5.34
C THR A 30 14.64 -0.01 4.74
N MET A 31 14.78 0.28 3.45
CA MET A 31 13.96 1.30 2.78
C MET A 31 12.48 0.93 2.74
N THR A 32 12.15 -0.33 2.46
CA THR A 32 10.74 -0.77 2.40
C THR A 32 10.07 -0.68 3.76
N ALA A 33 10.78 -1.03 4.84
CA ALA A 33 10.26 -0.92 6.20
C ALA A 33 9.98 0.54 6.60
N LEU A 34 10.86 1.46 6.23
CA LEU A 34 10.68 2.90 6.50
C LEU A 34 9.47 3.45 5.75
N ILE A 35 9.28 3.07 4.49
CA ILE A 35 8.11 3.43 3.70
C ILE A 35 6.82 2.95 4.37
N TYR A 36 6.80 1.68 4.81
CA TYR A 36 5.64 1.12 5.49
C TYR A 36 5.29 1.88 6.77
N GLN A 37 6.28 2.16 7.63
CA GLN A 37 6.06 2.93 8.85
C GLN A 37 5.52 4.33 8.58
N ARG A 38 6.01 5.01 7.53
CA ARG A 38 5.54 6.36 7.16
C ARG A 38 4.10 6.34 6.65
N ILE A 39 3.74 5.36 5.82
CA ILE A 39 2.36 5.18 5.34
C ILE A 39 1.44 4.86 6.51
N GLU A 40 1.85 3.98 7.42
CA GLU A 40 1.07 3.64 8.60
C GLU A 40 0.84 4.87 9.51
N ALA A 41 1.87 5.67 9.76
CA ALA A 41 1.77 6.90 10.52
C ALA A 41 0.83 7.93 9.86
N PHE A 42 0.90 8.06 8.53
CA PHE A 42 -0.02 8.91 7.75
C PHE A 42 -1.48 8.51 7.95
N PHE A 43 -1.79 7.22 7.84
CA PHE A 43 -3.18 6.78 8.02
C PHE A 43 -3.67 6.83 9.47
N LYS A 44 -2.79 6.86 10.48
CA LYS A 44 -3.18 7.04 11.88
C LYS A 44 -3.69 8.45 12.20
N GLN A 45 -3.53 9.42 11.29
CA GLN A 45 -4.05 10.77 11.47
C GLN A 45 -5.57 10.82 11.35
N ASP A 46 -6.22 11.52 12.28
CA ASP A 46 -7.68 11.65 12.34
C ASP A 46 -8.29 12.44 11.17
N THR A 47 -7.46 13.21 10.45
CA THR A 47 -7.80 13.92 9.20
C THR A 47 -7.81 13.00 7.97
N VAL A 48 -7.15 11.83 8.06
CA VAL A 48 -7.01 10.87 6.95
C VAL A 48 -7.94 9.67 7.16
N SER A 49 -7.99 9.16 8.39
CA SER A 49 -8.90 8.08 8.77
C SER A 49 -9.44 8.30 10.18
N ARG A 50 -10.69 7.90 10.43
CA ARG A 50 -11.29 7.98 11.76
C ARG A 50 -11.52 6.61 12.35
N ILE A 51 -11.40 6.53 13.66
CA ILE A 51 -11.71 5.33 14.41
C ILE A 51 -13.21 5.01 14.26
N SER A 52 -13.50 3.75 13.92
CA SER A 52 -14.87 3.25 13.92
C SER A 52 -15.36 3.01 15.35
N PRO A 53 -16.59 3.42 15.70
CA PRO A 53 -17.19 3.07 16.99
C PRO A 53 -17.43 1.56 17.12
N ASP A 54 -17.59 0.85 16.00
CA ASP A 54 -17.77 -0.60 15.98
C ASP A 54 -16.45 -1.31 16.27
N LYS A 55 -16.42 -2.03 17.39
CA LYS A 55 -15.27 -2.82 17.85
C LYS A 55 -15.19 -4.22 17.24
N SER A 56 -16.19 -4.66 16.47
CA SER A 56 -16.51 -6.09 16.44
C SER A 56 -15.73 -6.97 15.47
N ASN A 57 -15.04 -6.48 14.44
CA ASN A 57 -14.75 -7.36 13.28
C ASN A 57 -13.33 -7.40 12.73
N HIS A 58 -12.28 -6.92 13.41
CA HIS A 58 -10.92 -7.07 12.86
C HIS A 58 -10.17 -8.27 13.43
N LYS A 59 -9.63 -9.10 12.53
CA LYS A 59 -8.93 -10.37 12.85
C LYS A 59 -7.68 -10.16 13.70
N HIS A 60 -7.09 -8.96 13.68
CA HIS A 60 -5.81 -8.68 14.34
C HIS A 60 -5.94 -7.92 15.66
N GLY A 61 -7.14 -7.79 16.22
CA GLY A 61 -7.36 -7.08 17.50
C GLY A 61 -7.17 -5.56 17.43
N HIS A 62 -6.87 -5.03 16.24
CA HIS A 62 -6.82 -3.60 16.00
C HIS A 62 -8.24 -3.01 15.84
N GLN A 63 -8.44 -1.81 16.36
CA GLN A 63 -9.66 -1.07 16.10
C GLN A 63 -9.70 -0.64 14.64
N ILE A 64 -10.82 -0.89 13.96
CA ILE A 64 -11.01 -0.54 12.56
C ILE A 64 -10.97 0.99 12.41
N ARG A 65 -10.23 1.48 11.43
CA ARG A 65 -10.26 2.88 11.00
C ARG A 65 -10.89 2.99 9.62
N LEU A 66 -11.71 4.01 9.43
CA LEU A 66 -12.41 4.30 8.18
C LEU A 66 -11.73 5.44 7.47
N ARG A 67 -11.38 5.24 6.20
CA ARG A 67 -10.78 6.30 5.38
C ARG A 67 -11.78 7.40 5.08
N LEU A 68 -11.35 8.66 5.21
CA LEU A 68 -12.18 9.83 4.88
C LEU A 68 -12.15 10.17 3.39
N ASN A 69 -11.12 9.71 2.67
CA ASN A 69 -10.89 10.01 1.26
C ASN A 69 -10.52 8.76 0.45
N ASN A 70 -10.62 8.87 -0.87
CA ASN A 70 -10.17 7.84 -1.81
C ASN A 70 -8.64 7.70 -1.80
N LEU A 71 -8.13 6.49 -2.05
CA LEU A 71 -6.70 6.21 -2.06
C LEU A 71 -5.91 7.06 -3.06
N SER A 72 -6.50 7.40 -4.21
CA SER A 72 -5.86 8.26 -5.22
C SER A 72 -5.56 9.66 -4.65
N ASN A 73 -6.52 10.26 -3.96
CA ASN A 73 -6.36 11.59 -3.36
C ASN A 73 -5.37 11.53 -2.18
N LEU A 74 -5.48 10.47 -1.37
CA LEU A 74 -4.57 10.26 -0.25
C LEU A 74 -3.13 10.04 -0.72
N HIS A 75 -2.92 9.30 -1.80
CA HIS A 75 -1.61 9.09 -2.40
C HIS A 75 -0.95 10.41 -2.83
N VAL A 76 -1.71 11.28 -3.50
CA VAL A 76 -1.24 12.62 -3.88
C VAL A 76 -0.89 13.45 -2.63
N ALA A 77 -1.71 13.38 -1.58
CA ALA A 77 -1.43 14.06 -0.31
C ALA A 77 -0.17 13.52 0.38
N THR A 78 0.00 12.19 0.45
CA THR A 78 1.17 11.52 1.03
C THR A 78 2.46 11.90 0.29
N ILE A 79 2.42 11.95 -1.05
CA ILE A 79 3.55 12.36 -1.89
C ILE A 79 3.89 13.84 -1.67
N ARG A 80 2.88 14.71 -1.67
CA ARG A 80 3.10 16.16 -1.71
C ARG A 80 3.46 16.78 -0.36
N ALA A 81 2.87 16.31 0.74
CA ALA A 81 2.82 17.12 1.96
C ALA A 81 3.67 16.59 3.13
N GLU A 82 3.78 15.27 3.33
CA GLU A 82 4.18 14.77 4.65
C GLU A 82 5.36 13.81 4.69
N THR A 83 5.52 12.98 3.66
CA THR A 83 6.54 11.92 3.72
C THR A 83 7.84 12.32 3.02
N GLY A 84 7.77 13.21 2.02
CA GLY A 84 8.89 13.47 1.12
C GLY A 84 9.31 12.26 0.28
N ILE A 85 8.52 11.18 0.31
CA ILE A 85 8.80 9.92 -0.37
C ILE A 85 8.03 9.91 -1.70
N ASN A 86 8.75 9.76 -2.80
CA ASN A 86 8.15 9.51 -4.09
C ASN A 86 7.85 8.02 -4.24
N ILE A 87 6.59 7.64 -4.04
CA ILE A 87 6.10 6.27 -4.18
C ILE A 87 5.05 6.20 -5.28
N ASP A 88 5.08 5.18 -6.12
CA ASP A 88 4.03 4.96 -7.11
C ASP A 88 2.71 4.52 -6.45
N TYR A 89 1.59 4.79 -7.13
CA TYR A 89 0.26 4.47 -6.61
C TYR A 89 0.11 2.97 -6.29
N THR A 90 0.63 2.11 -7.16
CA THR A 90 0.55 0.66 -6.98
C THR A 90 1.28 0.20 -5.71
N ARG A 91 2.51 0.67 -5.48
CA ARG A 91 3.20 0.37 -4.21
C ARG A 91 2.48 0.98 -3.02
N PHE A 92 1.99 2.21 -3.11
CA PHE A 92 1.24 2.84 -2.02
C PHE A 92 0.04 1.98 -1.59
N THR A 93 -0.80 1.56 -2.54
CA THR A 93 -1.99 0.75 -2.22
C THR A 93 -1.68 -0.59 -1.55
N ARG A 94 -0.54 -1.22 -1.87
CA ARG A 94 -0.09 -2.47 -1.25
C ARG A 94 0.39 -2.31 0.21
N HIS A 95 0.76 -1.10 0.61
CA HIS A 95 1.24 -0.80 1.97
C HIS A 95 0.17 -0.12 2.84
N VAL A 96 -1.07 0.00 2.35
CA VAL A 96 -2.19 0.47 3.18
C VAL A 96 -2.48 -0.60 4.22
N PRO A 97 -2.46 -0.28 5.53
CA PRO A 97 -2.74 -1.28 6.55
C PRO A 97 -4.16 -1.83 6.42
N ASP A 98 -4.29 -3.12 6.68
CA ASP A 98 -5.52 -3.91 6.54
C ASP A 98 -6.63 -3.52 7.52
N TYR A 99 -6.28 -2.91 8.66
CA TYR A 99 -7.22 -2.33 9.63
C TYR A 99 -7.81 -0.98 9.19
N ILE A 100 -7.40 -0.45 8.04
CA ILE A 100 -7.95 0.77 7.45
C ILE A 100 -8.83 0.42 6.25
N MET A 101 -10.14 0.58 6.43
CA MET A 101 -11.12 0.13 5.46
C MET A 101 -11.74 1.28 4.66
N LYS A 102 -12.19 0.97 3.43
CA LYS A 102 -13.14 1.86 2.75
C LYS A 102 -14.46 1.74 3.52
N PRO A 103 -15.11 2.86 3.84
CA PRO A 103 -16.48 2.75 4.31
C PRO A 103 -17.37 2.14 3.22
N ASN A 104 -18.28 1.26 3.64
CA ASN A 104 -19.23 0.58 2.77
C ASN A 104 -20.66 1.01 3.11
N HIS A 105 -21.55 1.04 2.11
CA HIS A 105 -22.97 1.37 2.30
C HIS A 105 -23.68 0.39 3.24
N ASP A 106 -23.28 -0.88 3.22
CA ASP A 106 -23.86 -1.95 4.05
C ASP A 106 -23.44 -1.87 5.52
N SER A 107 -22.35 -1.17 5.84
CA SER A 107 -21.80 -1.11 7.19
C SER A 107 -22.35 0.13 7.90
N TRP A 108 -23.27 -0.09 8.85
CA TRP A 108 -23.84 0.95 9.71
C TRP A 108 -22.73 1.77 10.38
N GLY A 109 -22.92 3.09 10.49
CA GLY A 109 -21.90 3.99 11.07
C GLY A 109 -20.64 4.22 10.24
N THR A 110 -20.49 3.62 9.05
CA THR A 110 -19.22 3.71 8.30
C THR A 110 -19.19 4.72 7.17
N CYS A 111 -20.28 4.95 6.42
CA CYS A 111 -20.25 5.91 5.31
C CYS A 111 -20.20 7.35 5.83
N LEU A 112 -19.13 8.06 5.47
CA LEU A 112 -18.95 9.49 5.71
C LEU A 112 -19.55 10.35 4.60
N CYS A 113 -20.29 9.73 3.68
CA CYS A 113 -21.12 10.43 2.71
C CYS A 113 -22.20 11.25 3.44
N MET A 114 -22.58 12.41 2.89
CA MET A 114 -23.66 13.25 3.42
C MET A 114 -24.92 12.45 3.74
N THR A 115 -25.24 11.47 2.90
CA THR A 115 -26.38 10.55 3.05
C THR A 115 -26.31 9.67 4.30
N CYS A 116 -25.12 9.31 4.80
CA CYS A 116 -25.00 8.48 6.00
C CYS A 116 -24.61 9.27 7.26
N LEU A 117 -24.07 10.48 7.09
CA LEU A 117 -23.96 11.47 8.16
C LEU A 117 -25.32 12.08 8.51
N ASN A 118 -26.25 12.14 7.56
CA ASN A 118 -27.62 12.54 7.78
C ASN A 118 -28.52 11.29 7.85
N PRO A 119 -28.99 10.88 9.04
CA PRO A 119 -29.79 9.66 9.18
C PRO A 119 -31.08 9.70 8.35
N GLU A 120 -31.68 10.88 8.13
CA GLU A 120 -32.93 11.04 7.36
C GLU A 120 -32.73 10.63 5.90
N LEU A 121 -31.69 11.15 5.24
CA LEU A 121 -31.35 10.79 3.86
C LEU A 121 -31.02 9.30 3.70
N LYS A 122 -30.47 8.67 4.75
CA LYS A 122 -30.21 7.23 4.77
C LYS A 122 -31.50 6.43 4.83
N THR A 123 -32.42 6.84 5.72
CA THR A 123 -33.74 6.21 5.86
C THR A 123 -34.53 6.34 4.56
N ASP A 124 -34.52 7.51 3.93
CA ASP A 124 -35.22 7.74 2.66
C ASP A 124 -34.68 6.85 1.53
N ASN A 125 -33.36 6.67 1.44
CA ASN A 125 -32.76 5.74 0.47
C ASN A 125 -33.11 4.28 0.76
N LEU A 126 -33.13 3.87 2.03
CA LEU A 126 -33.51 2.51 2.43
C LEU A 126 -35.00 2.23 2.17
N LEU A 127 -35.84 3.24 2.32
CA LEU A 127 -37.29 3.17 2.08
C LEU A 127 -37.65 3.44 0.61
N GLY A 128 -36.68 3.76 -0.25
CA GLY A 128 -36.91 4.08 -1.66
C GLY A 128 -37.71 5.36 -1.90
N MET A 129 -37.74 6.27 -0.93
CA MET A 129 -38.47 7.54 -1.05
C MET A 129 -37.71 8.50 -1.95
N LYS A 130 -38.26 8.79 -3.14
CA LYS A 130 -37.72 9.81 -4.04
C LYS A 130 -38.18 11.18 -3.57
N HIS A 131 -37.26 12.01 -3.09
CA HIS A 131 -37.52 13.44 -2.90
C HIS A 131 -37.85 14.06 -4.26
N LYS A 132 -39.05 14.63 -4.36
CA LYS A 132 -39.56 15.33 -5.55
C LYS A 132 -39.21 16.82 -5.49
#